data_AF-I0YXD1-F1
#
_entry.id   AF-I0YXD1-F1
#
_cell.length_a   1.000
_cell.length_b   1.000
_cell.length_c   1.000
_cell.angle_alpha   90.00
_cell.angle_beta   90.00
_cell.angle_gamma   90.00
#
_symmetry.space_group_name_H-M   'P 1'
#
loop_
_entity.id
_entity.type
_entity.pdbx_description
1 polymer ?
#
loop_
_entity_poly.entity_id
_entity_poly.type
_entity_poly.pdbx_seq_one_letter_code
_entity_poly.pdbx_strand_id
1 'polypeptide(L)'
;MSSSSPGKVENGGRGGVRASSRTQRVLQNWCRNWKNYTVAFITLAAILWFVQGSGSRAAGGVKGGRKGLFGRGEADTCPRRYPRLTVEEIKGGRYPYLYGGRPDGCRQCQSEEYVSKFCQFGMDGHGQCWGGRREQLIHYYLERGFTDILTFTPCDMWPLLRGRTLFFSGDSQTQDFMMAAHCFMYEFTDLGWRELGDDGVAPLRKPGFVWHTGPGCVLLPEDTKICFLRCDTVSCMMGEVLEKVGKVGKRRDYLVLNFGLHFSDSYREELEVFIGQASFPSVQALRSAGEFPHLIWKDTAPQHFKTTFGEYPEDKPKPPFECAPIGKGMPPQVGADKWRLREDHSVELLSPEFATVAEGGWRNKIANDVMAKAGVPVVAAWNETLPLWDYHRDNGAGLECTHFCVPSAPQLWVYLLTKTLRAIAAAEPAGASA
;
A
#
# COMPACT_ATOMS: atom_id res chain seq x y z
N MET A 1 22.54 -66.31 48.94
CA MET A 1 23.15 -65.39 49.92
C MET A 1 23.65 -64.14 49.18
N SER A 2 23.55 -62.98 49.82
CA SER A 2 23.67 -61.58 49.32
C SER A 2 22.50 -61.15 48.43
N SER A 3 21.50 -60.36 48.85
CA SER A 3 21.36 -59.13 49.68
C SER A 3 21.73 -57.84 48.93
N SER A 4 20.78 -57.33 48.16
CA SER A 4 20.77 -56.00 47.56
C SER A 4 19.75 -55.10 48.25
N SER A 5 20.23 -54.04 48.91
CA SER A 5 19.42 -52.94 49.45
C SER A 5 19.27 -51.79 48.44
N PRO A 6 18.20 -50.97 48.50
CA PRO A 6 17.90 -49.95 47.50
C PRO A 6 18.42 -48.56 47.90
N GLY A 7 18.93 -47.81 46.92
CA GLY A 7 19.40 -46.43 47.06
C GLY A 7 18.49 -45.42 46.36
N LYS A 8 17.81 -44.62 47.20
CA LYS A 8 17.32 -43.23 47.07
C LYS A 8 16.98 -42.62 45.69
N VAL A 9 15.74 -42.13 45.65
CA VAL A 9 15.18 -41.13 44.72
C VAL A 9 15.63 -39.72 45.14
N GLU A 10 16.16 -38.94 44.21
CA GLU A 10 16.37 -37.49 44.36
C GLU A 10 15.44 -36.68 43.45
N ASN A 11 15.05 -35.52 43.99
CA ASN A 11 13.94 -34.67 43.60
C ASN A 11 14.21 -33.77 42.39
N GLY A 12 13.12 -33.41 41.71
CA GLY A 12 13.07 -32.57 40.52
C GLY A 12 13.60 -31.15 40.70
N GLY A 13 14.42 -30.72 39.75
CA GLY A 13 14.79 -29.33 39.52
C GLY A 13 13.87 -28.68 38.49
N ARG A 14 13.13 -27.64 38.91
CA ARG A 14 12.35 -26.76 38.02
C ARG A 14 13.28 -25.93 37.15
N GLY A 15 13.28 -26.17 35.84
CA GLY A 15 13.93 -25.31 34.85
C GLY A 15 13.14 -24.01 34.65
N GLY A 16 13.66 -22.91 35.18
CA GLY A 16 13.14 -21.57 34.91
C GLY A 16 13.56 -21.09 33.51
N VAL A 17 12.58 -20.76 32.68
CA VAL A 17 12.79 -20.14 31.36
C VAL A 17 13.35 -18.73 31.57
N ARG A 18 14.62 -18.51 31.23
CA ARG A 18 15.22 -17.17 31.16
C ARG A 18 14.76 -16.49 29.87
N ALA A 19 13.89 -15.49 29.99
CA ALA A 19 13.62 -14.55 28.90
C ALA A 19 14.92 -13.83 28.49
N SER A 20 15.13 -13.65 27.19
CA SER A 20 16.36 -13.06 26.66
C SER A 20 16.54 -11.59 27.13
N SER A 21 17.78 -11.21 27.42
CA SER A 21 18.15 -9.86 27.90
C SER A 21 17.91 -8.71 26.90
N ARG A 22 17.39 -9.03 25.70
CA ARG A 22 17.05 -8.07 24.65
C ARG A 22 15.64 -7.53 24.83
N THR A 23 14.67 -8.38 25.18
CA THR A 23 13.27 -7.99 25.41
C THR A 23 13.13 -7.08 26.65
N GLN A 24 13.88 -7.36 27.72
CA GLN A 24 13.91 -6.49 28.90
C GLN A 24 14.50 -5.11 28.64
N ARG A 25 15.50 -5.00 27.74
CA ARG A 25 16.11 -3.71 27.39
C ARG A 25 15.17 -2.82 26.56
N VAL A 26 14.39 -3.43 25.67
CA VAL A 26 13.36 -2.70 24.91
C VAL A 26 12.29 -2.16 25.85
N LEU A 27 11.75 -2.99 26.75
CA LEU A 27 10.74 -2.57 27.74
C LEU A 27 11.25 -1.48 28.70
N GLN A 28 12.50 -1.57 29.17
CA GLN A 28 13.08 -0.56 30.08
C GLN A 28 13.33 0.80 29.41
N ASN A 29 13.82 0.81 28.17
CA ASN A 29 13.97 2.06 27.41
C ASN A 29 12.60 2.69 27.10
N TRP A 30 11.57 1.86 26.92
CA TRP A 30 10.20 2.31 26.67
C TRP A 30 9.55 2.96 27.91
N CYS A 31 9.67 2.34 29.09
CA CYS A 31 9.17 2.93 30.34
C CYS A 31 9.86 4.26 30.70
N ARG A 32 11.15 4.42 30.32
CA ARG A 32 11.90 5.66 30.54
C ARG A 32 11.39 6.81 29.67
N ASN A 33 11.03 6.51 28.42
CA ASN A 33 10.46 7.50 27.51
C ASN A 33 9.02 7.88 27.86
N TRP A 34 8.20 6.93 28.34
CA TRP A 34 6.81 7.21 28.73
C TRP A 34 6.70 8.30 29.81
N LYS A 35 7.55 8.27 30.84
CA LYS A 35 7.54 9.29 31.91
C LYS A 35 7.81 10.70 31.38
N ASN A 36 8.60 10.84 30.32
CA ASN A 36 8.88 12.13 29.71
C ASN A 36 7.70 12.64 28.87
N TYR A 37 6.94 11.74 28.22
CA TYR A 37 5.74 12.10 27.47
C TYR A 37 4.57 12.54 28.36
N THR A 38 4.36 11.91 29.53
CA THR A 38 3.31 12.34 30.46
C THR A 38 3.55 13.74 31.02
N VAL A 39 4.81 14.09 31.32
CA VAL A 39 5.17 15.44 31.79
C VAL A 39 5.00 16.48 30.69
N ALA A 40 5.42 16.17 29.46
CA ALA A 40 5.24 17.07 28.31
C ALA A 40 3.75 17.33 28.00
N PHE A 41 2.88 16.32 28.14
CA PHE A 41 1.44 16.46 27.90
C PHE A 41 0.74 17.35 28.94
N ILE A 42 1.12 17.23 30.22
CA ILE A 42 0.56 18.08 31.28
C ILE A 42 1.02 19.54 31.11
N THR A 43 2.26 19.76 30.67
CA THR A 43 2.77 21.12 30.41
C THR A 43 2.11 21.75 29.17
N LEU A 44 1.86 20.99 28.09
CA LEU A 44 1.19 21.52 26.90
C LEU A 44 -0.30 21.86 27.13
N ALA A 45 -1.00 21.06 27.94
CA ALA A 45 -2.39 21.34 28.29
C ALA A 45 -2.54 22.63 29.13
N ALA A 46 -1.56 22.94 29.99
CA ALA A 46 -1.53 24.17 30.76
C ALA A 46 -1.22 25.42 29.90
N ILE A 47 -0.40 25.27 28.85
CA ILE A 47 -0.06 26.37 27.93
C ILE A 47 -1.22 26.66 26.96
N LEU A 48 -1.93 25.63 26.49
CA LEU A 48 -3.07 25.80 25.58
C LEU A 48 -4.28 26.47 26.24
N TRP A 49 -4.44 26.36 27.57
CA TRP A 49 -5.52 27.03 28.28
C TRP A 49 -5.27 28.55 28.47
N PHE A 50 -4.02 29.00 28.39
CA PHE A 50 -3.66 30.41 28.56
C PHE A 50 -3.64 31.24 27.27
N VAL A 51 -3.69 30.60 26.09
CA VAL A 51 -3.52 31.29 24.79
C VAL A 51 -4.86 31.56 24.06
N GLN A 52 -6.01 31.14 24.61
CA GLN A 52 -7.34 31.36 23.98
C GLN A 52 -7.92 32.78 24.12
N GLY A 53 -7.09 33.80 24.36
CA GLY A 53 -7.53 35.19 24.46
C GLY A 53 -6.68 36.15 23.64
N SER A 54 -6.70 36.06 22.31
CA SER A 54 -6.29 37.15 21.40
C SER A 54 -6.63 36.82 19.95
N GLY A 55 -7.40 37.71 19.30
CA GLY A 55 -8.02 37.49 18.01
C GLY A 55 -7.07 37.31 16.82
N SER A 56 -7.59 36.66 15.78
CA SER A 56 -6.91 36.53 14.48
C SER A 56 -7.67 37.28 13.39
N ARG A 57 -6.93 38.19 12.75
CA ARG A 57 -7.30 38.98 11.59
C ARG A 57 -7.43 38.09 10.36
N ALA A 58 -8.40 38.44 9.52
CA ALA A 58 -8.67 37.83 8.22
C ALA A 58 -7.46 37.92 7.28
N ALA A 59 -7.04 36.78 6.74
CA ALA A 59 -6.11 36.70 5.61
C ALA A 59 -6.90 36.79 4.28
N GLY A 60 -6.46 37.69 3.42
CA GLY A 60 -7.09 38.00 2.13
C GLY A 60 -6.98 36.85 1.13
N GLY A 61 -8.14 36.44 0.59
CA GLY A 61 -8.24 35.42 -0.45
C GLY A 61 -7.84 35.95 -1.83
N VAL A 62 -6.95 35.21 -2.48
CA VAL A 62 -6.62 35.36 -3.91
C VAL A 62 -7.78 34.83 -4.74
N LYS A 63 -8.59 35.74 -5.32
CA LYS A 63 -9.66 35.42 -6.27
C LYS A 63 -9.08 35.30 -7.69
N GLY A 64 -8.61 34.10 -8.05
CA GLY A 64 -8.32 33.71 -9.44
C GLY A 64 -9.36 32.73 -9.95
N GLY A 65 -10.46 33.23 -10.51
CA GLY A 65 -11.58 32.41 -10.98
C GLY A 65 -11.30 31.69 -12.30
N ARG A 66 -11.05 30.37 -12.25
CA ARG A 66 -11.28 29.48 -13.40
C ARG A 66 -12.72 28.97 -13.33
N LYS A 67 -13.66 29.71 -13.91
CA LYS A 67 -15.03 29.24 -14.17
C LYS A 67 -15.07 28.60 -15.56
N GLY A 68 -15.45 27.33 -15.65
CA GLY A 68 -16.03 26.78 -16.89
C GLY A 68 -15.44 25.49 -17.47
N LEU A 69 -15.15 24.45 -16.68
CA LEU A 69 -14.80 23.14 -17.27
C LEU A 69 -15.54 21.92 -16.72
N PHE A 70 -16.40 22.06 -15.71
CA PHE A 70 -17.10 20.93 -15.13
C PHE A 70 -18.60 21.24 -15.00
N GLY A 71 -19.39 20.68 -15.92
CA GLY A 71 -20.85 20.72 -15.88
C GLY A 71 -21.40 19.81 -14.77
N ARG A 72 -22.53 20.19 -14.17
CA ARG A 72 -23.25 19.37 -13.19
C ARG A 72 -24.23 18.44 -13.93
N GLY A 73 -24.17 17.12 -13.70
CA GLY A 73 -25.22 16.19 -14.12
C GLY A 73 -25.03 14.77 -13.57
N GLU A 74 -26.12 14.03 -13.44
CA GLU A 74 -26.20 12.62 -13.02
C GLU A 74 -25.66 11.69 -14.11
N ALA A 75 -24.96 10.61 -13.74
CA ALA A 75 -24.09 9.83 -14.65
C ALA A 75 -22.97 10.65 -15.33
N ASP A 76 -23.10 11.99 -15.37
CA ASP A 76 -22.13 13.05 -15.67
C ASP A 76 -21.27 13.45 -14.44
N THR A 77 -21.04 12.53 -13.49
CA THR A 77 -20.29 12.85 -12.26
C THR A 77 -18.77 12.76 -12.43
N CYS A 78 -18.31 12.20 -13.54
CA CYS A 78 -16.90 12.17 -13.90
C CYS A 78 -16.53 13.44 -14.68
N PRO A 79 -15.50 14.21 -14.28
CA PRO A 79 -15.08 15.44 -14.95
C PRO A 79 -14.56 15.23 -16.38
N ARG A 80 -14.36 13.98 -16.80
CA ARG A 80 -13.82 13.57 -18.08
C ARG A 80 -14.67 12.43 -18.65
N ARG A 81 -14.67 12.26 -19.98
CA ARG A 81 -15.31 11.12 -20.64
C ARG A 81 -14.28 10.06 -20.97
N TYR A 82 -14.50 8.86 -20.46
CA TYR A 82 -13.71 7.67 -20.79
C TYR A 82 -14.63 6.65 -21.47
N PRO A 83 -14.62 6.57 -22.81
CA PRO A 83 -15.34 5.50 -23.50
C PRO A 83 -14.84 4.15 -22.99
N ARG A 84 -15.74 3.34 -22.43
CA ARG A 84 -15.38 2.00 -21.98
C ARG A 84 -15.05 1.16 -23.21
N LEU A 85 -13.84 0.60 -23.23
CA LEU A 85 -13.40 -0.28 -24.31
C LEU A 85 -14.19 -1.59 -24.26
N THR A 86 -14.51 -2.13 -25.43
CA THR A 86 -15.02 -3.49 -25.57
C THR A 86 -13.86 -4.50 -25.58
N VAL A 87 -14.18 -5.77 -25.31
CA VAL A 87 -13.18 -6.85 -25.38
C VAL A 87 -12.64 -7.00 -26.80
N GLU A 88 -13.50 -6.80 -27.81
CA GLU A 88 -13.18 -6.86 -29.22
C GLU A 88 -12.20 -5.76 -29.61
N GLU A 89 -12.41 -4.53 -29.14
CA GLU A 89 -11.47 -3.43 -29.33
C GLU A 89 -10.10 -3.71 -28.69
N ILE A 90 -10.08 -4.30 -27.50
CA ILE A 90 -8.83 -4.66 -26.81
C ILE A 90 -8.10 -5.77 -27.57
N LYS A 91 -8.83 -6.80 -28.01
CA LYS A 91 -8.29 -7.83 -28.92
C LYS A 91 -7.81 -7.24 -30.25
N GLY A 92 -8.42 -6.16 -30.71
CA GLY A 92 -8.02 -5.36 -31.87
C GLY A 92 -6.80 -4.46 -31.64
N GLY A 93 -6.18 -4.51 -30.46
CA GLY A 93 -4.95 -3.79 -30.15
C GLY A 93 -5.13 -2.48 -29.38
N ARG A 94 -6.36 -2.12 -28.97
CA ARG A 94 -6.55 -0.99 -28.05
C ARG A 94 -6.07 -1.37 -26.66
N TYR A 95 -5.19 -0.55 -26.08
CA TYR A 95 -4.74 -0.76 -24.71
C TYR A 95 -5.83 -0.34 -23.71
N PRO A 96 -6.09 -1.14 -22.66
CA PRO A 96 -6.86 -0.70 -21.49
C PRO A 96 -6.28 0.57 -20.87
N TYR A 97 -7.13 1.47 -20.35
CA TYR A 97 -6.66 2.69 -19.66
C TYR A 97 -5.73 2.39 -18.50
N LEU A 98 -6.04 1.34 -17.73
CA LEU A 98 -5.22 0.89 -16.61
C LEU A 98 -3.78 0.52 -17.04
N TYR A 99 -3.60 0.06 -18.27
CA TYR A 99 -2.32 -0.38 -18.85
C TYR A 99 -1.78 0.59 -19.93
N GLY A 100 -2.21 1.86 -19.91
CA GLY A 100 -1.62 2.94 -20.73
C GLY A 100 -2.46 3.36 -21.92
N GLY A 101 -3.65 2.78 -22.06
CA GLY A 101 -4.69 3.28 -22.95
C GLY A 101 -5.07 4.72 -22.65
N ARG A 102 -5.51 5.45 -23.68
CA ARG A 102 -5.82 6.88 -23.58
C ARG A 102 -7.13 7.16 -24.30
N PRO A 103 -7.93 8.11 -23.79
CA PRO A 103 -9.08 8.64 -24.50
C PRO A 103 -8.56 9.57 -25.60
N ASP A 104 -9.36 9.71 -26.64
CA ASP A 104 -9.04 10.61 -27.75
C ASP A 104 -8.91 12.05 -27.24
N GLY A 105 -7.85 12.74 -27.66
CA GLY A 105 -7.61 14.12 -27.27
C GLY A 105 -7.04 14.30 -25.85
N CYS A 106 -6.46 13.26 -25.23
CA CYS A 106 -5.73 13.44 -23.97
C CYS A 106 -4.59 14.48 -24.14
N ARG A 107 -4.75 15.65 -23.51
CA ARG A 107 -3.78 16.76 -23.61
C ARG A 107 -2.54 16.51 -22.76
N GLN A 108 -2.71 16.03 -21.53
CA GLN A 108 -1.59 15.75 -20.62
C GLN A 108 -0.69 14.63 -21.15
N CYS A 109 -1.26 13.69 -21.91
CA CYS A 109 -0.53 12.59 -22.55
C CYS A 109 0.32 13.01 -23.75
N GLN A 110 0.34 14.30 -24.10
CA GLN A 110 1.24 14.86 -25.10
C GLN A 110 2.39 15.66 -24.45
N SER A 111 2.40 15.75 -23.12
CA SER A 111 3.45 16.45 -22.39
C SER A 111 4.76 15.67 -22.43
N GLU A 112 5.86 16.41 -22.62
CA GLU A 112 7.22 15.89 -22.54
C GLU A 112 7.74 15.79 -21.09
N GLU A 113 6.93 16.21 -20.12
CA GLU A 113 7.26 16.09 -18.70
C GLU A 113 7.48 14.62 -18.33
N TYR A 114 8.47 14.40 -17.45
CA TYR A 114 8.86 13.08 -16.98
C TYR A 114 7.67 12.25 -16.47
N VAL A 115 6.81 12.84 -15.64
CA VAL A 115 5.63 12.16 -15.09
C VAL A 115 4.67 11.71 -16.19
N SER A 116 4.52 12.52 -17.25
CA SER A 116 3.71 12.15 -18.39
C SER A 116 4.30 10.94 -19.09
N LYS A 117 5.59 10.97 -19.45
CA LYS A 117 6.28 9.84 -20.08
C LYS A 117 6.23 8.56 -19.25
N PHE A 118 6.35 8.70 -17.93
CA PHE A 118 6.23 7.59 -16.99
C PHE A 118 4.83 6.98 -17.01
N CYS A 119 3.78 7.81 -16.85
CA CYS A 119 2.38 7.35 -16.86
C CYS A 119 1.90 6.86 -18.23
N GLN A 120 2.59 7.27 -19.28
CA GLN A 120 2.40 6.81 -20.64
C GLN A 120 3.09 5.48 -20.95
N PHE A 121 3.91 4.97 -20.02
CA PHE A 121 4.77 3.80 -20.22
C PHE A 121 5.62 3.91 -21.49
N GLY A 122 6.10 5.12 -21.76
CA GLY A 122 6.91 5.45 -22.95
C GLY A 122 8.33 5.89 -22.60
N MET A 123 8.85 5.50 -21.43
CA MET A 123 10.24 5.79 -21.07
C MET A 123 11.08 4.56 -21.34
N ASP A 124 12.13 4.73 -22.13
CA ASP A 124 13.16 3.71 -22.22
C ASP A 124 13.92 3.68 -20.89
N GLY A 125 13.84 2.57 -20.14
CA GLY A 125 14.70 2.32 -18.99
C GLY A 125 14.02 1.84 -17.71
N HIS A 126 14.67 2.17 -16.58
CA HIS A 126 14.41 1.58 -15.26
C HIS A 126 12.95 1.66 -14.86
N GLY A 127 12.42 0.53 -14.38
CA GLY A 127 11.05 0.44 -13.91
C GLY A 127 9.98 0.15 -14.95
N GLN A 128 10.23 0.21 -16.26
CA GLN A 128 9.22 -0.17 -17.26
C GLN A 128 9.28 -1.64 -17.63
N CYS A 129 8.13 -2.23 -17.95
CA CYS A 129 8.07 -3.62 -18.40
C CYS A 129 8.63 -3.73 -19.83
N TRP A 130 9.65 -4.56 -20.02
CA TRP A 130 10.27 -4.78 -21.34
C TRP A 130 9.59 -5.89 -22.15
N GLY A 131 9.99 -6.05 -23.42
CA GLY A 131 9.81 -7.29 -24.18
C GLY A 131 8.35 -7.74 -24.41
N GLY A 132 7.42 -6.80 -24.57
CA GLY A 132 6.02 -7.13 -24.83
C GLY A 132 5.26 -7.67 -23.60
N ARG A 133 5.82 -7.53 -22.40
CA ARG A 133 5.21 -8.03 -21.15
C ARG A 133 3.84 -7.42 -20.90
N ARG A 134 3.65 -6.14 -21.21
CA ARG A 134 2.34 -5.49 -21.10
C ARG A 134 1.28 -6.21 -21.93
N GLU A 135 1.59 -6.54 -23.17
CA GLU A 135 0.71 -7.24 -24.09
C GLU A 135 0.43 -8.66 -23.58
N GLN A 136 1.46 -9.36 -23.10
CA GLN A 136 1.31 -10.68 -22.48
C GLN A 136 0.37 -10.65 -21.26
N LEU A 137 0.46 -9.61 -20.43
CA LEU A 137 -0.41 -9.44 -19.27
C LEU A 137 -1.87 -9.20 -19.67
N ILE A 138 -2.09 -8.38 -20.70
CA ILE A 138 -3.43 -8.16 -21.27
C ILE A 138 -3.99 -9.46 -21.84
N HIS A 139 -3.19 -10.22 -22.60
CA HIS A 139 -3.58 -11.54 -23.10
C HIS A 139 -3.91 -12.51 -21.97
N TYR A 140 -3.09 -12.55 -20.91
CA TYR A 140 -3.35 -13.36 -19.72
C TYR A 140 -4.73 -13.06 -19.11
N TYR A 141 -5.11 -11.79 -19.00
CA TYR A 141 -6.43 -11.40 -18.50
C TYR A 141 -7.57 -11.74 -19.47
N LEU A 142 -7.36 -11.57 -20.78
CA LEU A 142 -8.34 -11.95 -21.81
C LEU A 142 -8.63 -13.45 -21.80
N GLU A 143 -7.60 -14.29 -21.74
CA GLU A 143 -7.73 -15.76 -21.75
C GLU A 143 -8.45 -16.29 -20.52
N ARG A 144 -8.32 -15.61 -19.38
CA ARG A 144 -9.02 -15.93 -18.13
C ARG A 144 -10.40 -15.30 -17.99
N GLY A 145 -10.85 -14.51 -18.97
CA GLY A 145 -12.15 -13.84 -18.92
C GLY A 145 -12.21 -12.70 -17.90
N PHE A 146 -11.07 -12.14 -17.47
CA PHE A 146 -11.00 -11.01 -16.55
C PHE A 146 -11.21 -9.70 -17.31
N THR A 147 -12.42 -9.52 -17.85
CA THR A 147 -12.78 -8.38 -18.68
C THR A 147 -13.04 -7.11 -17.86
N ASP A 148 -13.36 -7.27 -16.57
CA ASP A 148 -13.65 -6.17 -15.64
C ASP A 148 -12.43 -5.26 -15.44
N ILE A 149 -11.25 -5.82 -15.18
CA ILE A 149 -10.01 -5.06 -15.05
C ILE A 149 -9.56 -4.43 -16.39
N LEU A 150 -9.82 -5.11 -17.51
CA LEU A 150 -9.44 -4.64 -18.85
C LEU A 150 -10.31 -3.50 -19.36
N THR A 151 -11.55 -3.41 -18.87
CA THR A 151 -12.49 -2.33 -19.23
C THR A 151 -12.60 -1.25 -18.15
N PHE A 152 -11.77 -1.35 -17.10
CA PHE A 152 -11.71 -0.41 -16.00
C PHE A 152 -11.21 0.97 -16.45
N THR A 153 -11.94 2.01 -16.05
CA THR A 153 -11.65 3.40 -16.41
C THR A 153 -11.45 4.28 -15.18
N PRO A 154 -10.77 5.43 -15.28
CA PRO A 154 -10.67 6.38 -14.17
C PRO A 154 -12.04 6.83 -13.61
N CYS A 155 -13.07 6.87 -14.45
CA CYS A 155 -14.43 7.19 -14.01
C CYS A 155 -15.08 6.10 -13.14
N ASP A 156 -14.55 4.88 -13.12
CA ASP A 156 -15.00 3.83 -12.22
C ASP A 156 -14.50 4.04 -10.77
N MET A 157 -13.38 4.76 -10.62
CA MET A 157 -12.76 5.11 -9.34
C MET A 157 -13.16 6.51 -8.87
N TRP A 158 -13.37 7.46 -9.80
CA TRP A 158 -13.62 8.86 -9.48
C TRP A 158 -14.75 9.12 -8.48
N PRO A 159 -15.95 8.52 -8.60
CA PRO A 159 -17.04 8.74 -7.63
C PRO A 159 -16.67 8.38 -6.19
N LEU A 160 -15.70 7.47 -6.01
CA LEU A 160 -15.22 7.03 -4.71
C LEU A 160 -14.18 8.00 -4.14
N LEU A 161 -13.52 8.82 -4.96
CA LEU A 161 -12.46 9.75 -4.55
C LEU A 161 -12.87 11.23 -4.56
N ARG A 162 -13.95 11.58 -5.27
CA ARG A 162 -14.38 12.96 -5.46
C ARG A 162 -14.58 13.70 -4.13
N GLY A 163 -13.87 14.82 -3.95
CA GLY A 163 -13.82 15.60 -2.71
C GLY A 163 -13.05 14.96 -1.55
N ARG A 164 -12.32 13.87 -1.77
CA ARG A 164 -11.61 13.11 -0.73
C ARG A 164 -10.11 13.12 -0.95
N THR A 165 -9.35 12.88 0.10
CA THR A 165 -7.93 12.58 0.04
C THR A 165 -7.69 11.08 0.09
N LEU A 166 -6.92 10.55 -0.85
CA LEU A 166 -6.40 9.19 -0.83
C LEU A 166 -4.92 9.26 -0.42
N PHE A 167 -4.66 8.99 0.85
CA PHE A 167 -3.31 8.88 1.38
C PHE A 167 -2.76 7.47 1.14
N PHE A 168 -1.53 7.40 0.65
CA PHE A 168 -0.71 6.21 0.63
C PHE A 168 0.44 6.39 1.62
N SER A 169 0.65 5.43 2.50
CA SER A 169 1.79 5.44 3.40
C SER A 169 2.40 4.07 3.57
N GLY A 170 3.71 4.01 3.42
CA GLY A 170 4.37 2.72 3.39
C GLY A 170 5.75 2.69 2.79
N ASP A 171 6.16 1.47 2.47
CA ASP A 171 7.44 1.15 1.85
C ASP A 171 7.50 1.46 0.33
N SER A 172 8.47 0.87 -0.35
CA SER A 172 8.75 1.13 -1.76
C SER A 172 7.75 0.49 -2.71
N GLN A 173 7.09 -0.60 -2.32
CA GLN A 173 5.94 -1.09 -3.08
C GLN A 173 4.73 -0.16 -2.93
N THR A 174 4.51 0.42 -1.74
CA THR A 174 3.44 1.41 -1.55
C THR A 174 3.69 2.68 -2.36
N GLN A 175 4.96 3.06 -2.55
CA GLN A 175 5.31 4.15 -3.46
C GLN A 175 4.96 3.80 -4.92
N ASP A 176 5.32 2.60 -5.41
CA ASP A 176 4.95 2.14 -6.75
C ASP A 176 3.42 2.10 -6.91
N PHE A 177 2.70 1.70 -5.85
CA PHE A 177 1.24 1.70 -5.82
C PHE A 177 0.64 3.11 -5.96
N MET A 178 1.12 4.07 -5.17
CA MET A 178 0.67 5.46 -5.27
C MET A 178 0.94 6.02 -6.67
N MET A 179 2.12 5.74 -7.23
CA MET A 179 2.48 6.17 -8.59
C MET A 179 1.54 5.57 -9.64
N ALA A 180 1.15 4.30 -9.50
CA ALA A 180 0.16 3.69 -10.38
C ALA A 180 -1.22 4.36 -10.26
N ALA A 181 -1.67 4.68 -9.04
CA ALA A 181 -2.93 5.39 -8.82
C ALA A 181 -2.90 6.80 -9.41
N HIS A 182 -1.79 7.52 -9.26
CA HIS A 182 -1.57 8.82 -9.91
C HIS A 182 -1.63 8.69 -11.43
N CYS A 183 -0.91 7.74 -12.02
CA CYS A 183 -0.92 7.54 -13.46
C CYS A 183 -2.28 7.17 -14.00
N PHE A 184 -3.04 6.36 -13.27
CA PHE A 184 -4.41 6.03 -13.65
C PHE A 184 -5.33 7.26 -13.64
N MET A 185 -5.14 8.16 -12.67
CA MET A 185 -5.91 9.40 -12.56
C MET A 185 -5.26 10.60 -13.28
N TYR A 186 -4.25 10.37 -14.14
CA TYR A 186 -3.36 11.42 -14.62
C TYR A 186 -4.07 12.54 -15.39
N GLU A 187 -5.12 12.27 -16.17
CA GLU A 187 -5.83 13.32 -16.92
C GLU A 187 -6.76 14.19 -16.07
N PHE A 188 -7.02 13.78 -14.84
CA PHE A 188 -7.74 14.58 -13.87
C PHE A 188 -6.80 15.65 -13.30
N THR A 189 -5.48 15.49 -13.45
CA THR A 189 -4.51 16.49 -13.03
C THR A 189 -4.58 17.71 -13.96
N ASP A 190 -5.30 18.74 -13.52
CA ASP A 190 -5.27 20.07 -14.14
C ASP A 190 -4.22 20.98 -13.50
N LEU A 191 -3.59 20.49 -12.43
CA LEU A 191 -2.73 21.23 -11.51
C LEU A 191 -1.52 20.37 -11.22
N GLY A 192 -0.32 20.84 -11.57
CA GLY A 192 0.92 20.13 -11.32
C GLY A 192 1.10 19.69 -9.86
N TRP A 193 2.08 18.80 -9.63
CA TRP A 193 2.44 18.31 -8.30
C TRP A 193 2.63 19.47 -7.31
N ARG A 194 1.98 19.40 -6.15
CA ARG A 194 2.24 20.34 -5.06
C ARG A 194 3.00 19.62 -3.96
N GLU A 195 4.19 20.15 -3.65
CA GLU A 195 4.84 19.82 -2.39
C GLU A 195 3.89 20.22 -1.25
N LEU A 196 3.81 19.37 -0.22
CA LEU A 196 3.08 19.74 1.00
C LEU A 196 3.84 20.89 1.66
N GLY A 197 3.32 22.11 1.51
CA GLY A 197 3.86 23.31 2.14
C GLY A 197 3.52 23.43 3.63
N ASP A 198 3.77 24.60 4.22
CA ASP A 198 3.54 24.97 5.63
C ASP A 198 2.08 24.82 6.13
N ASP A 199 1.18 24.31 5.29
CA ASP A 199 -0.22 23.96 5.56
C ASP A 199 -0.40 22.79 6.56
N GLY A 200 0.65 22.45 7.32
CA GLY A 200 0.60 21.51 8.46
C GLY A 200 1.22 20.12 8.22
N VAL A 201 1.78 19.85 7.04
CA VAL A 201 2.51 18.59 6.77
C VAL A 201 3.88 18.92 6.18
N ALA A 202 4.82 19.30 7.03
CA ALA A 202 6.17 19.69 6.61
C ALA A 202 6.81 18.62 5.68
N PRO A 203 7.54 19.03 4.63
CA PRO A 203 8.14 18.12 3.67
C PRO A 203 9.25 17.29 4.34
N LEU A 204 9.03 15.98 4.51
CA LEU A 204 10.08 14.98 4.82
C LEU A 204 10.98 14.81 3.59
N ARG A 205 11.78 15.83 3.26
CA ARG A 205 12.69 15.77 2.11
C ARG A 205 14.08 15.33 2.57
N LYS A 206 14.60 14.27 1.97
CA LYS A 206 16.04 14.14 1.70
C LYS A 206 16.27 14.47 0.22
N PRO A 207 17.02 15.53 -0.11
CA PRO A 207 17.33 15.85 -1.51
C PRO A 207 18.33 14.82 -2.06
N GLY A 208 18.10 14.31 -3.28
CA GLY A 208 19.14 13.60 -4.03
C GLY A 208 18.74 12.37 -4.86
N PHE A 209 17.50 11.91 -4.83
CA PHE A 209 17.08 10.75 -5.65
C PHE A 209 15.81 11.06 -6.43
N VAL A 210 15.93 11.11 -7.75
CA VAL A 210 14.88 11.48 -8.72
C VAL A 210 13.74 10.44 -8.80
N TRP A 211 13.86 9.33 -8.05
CA TRP A 211 12.84 8.29 -7.91
C TRP A 211 12.00 8.39 -6.63
N HIS A 212 12.16 9.43 -5.81
CA HIS A 212 11.40 9.58 -4.57
C HIS A 212 10.51 10.81 -4.68
N THR A 213 9.22 10.58 -4.97
CA THR A 213 8.18 11.48 -4.49
C THR A 213 8.39 11.60 -2.99
N GLY A 214 9.02 12.71 -2.56
CA GLY A 214 8.95 13.12 -1.16
C GLY A 214 7.48 13.19 -0.75
N PRO A 215 7.18 13.33 0.55
CA PRO A 215 5.80 13.47 0.94
C PRO A 215 5.17 14.66 0.20
N GLY A 216 4.03 14.40 -0.42
CA GLY A 216 3.44 15.31 -1.38
C GLY A 216 2.09 14.82 -1.85
N CYS A 217 1.36 15.70 -2.52
CA CYS A 217 0.06 15.37 -3.07
C CYS A 217 -0.06 15.80 -4.54
N VAL A 218 -0.70 14.94 -5.31
CA VAL A 218 -1.29 15.26 -6.59
C VAL A 218 -2.67 15.86 -6.33
N LEU A 219 -2.93 17.04 -6.90
CA LEU A 219 -4.23 17.67 -6.82
C LEU A 219 -5.08 17.26 -8.02
N LEU A 220 -6.26 16.75 -7.73
CA LEU A 220 -7.31 16.44 -8.70
C LEU A 220 -8.45 17.48 -8.58
N PRO A 221 -9.45 17.47 -9.47
CA PRO A 221 -10.56 18.41 -9.41
C PRO A 221 -11.34 18.26 -8.10
N GLU A 222 -12.21 19.24 -7.80
CA GLU A 222 -13.15 19.13 -6.69
C GLU A 222 -12.50 18.91 -5.30
N ASP A 223 -11.30 19.44 -5.07
CA ASP A 223 -10.52 19.24 -3.81
C ASP A 223 -10.16 17.76 -3.53
N THR A 224 -10.15 16.92 -4.57
CA THR A 224 -9.62 15.55 -4.48
C THR A 224 -8.10 15.57 -4.49
N LYS A 225 -7.48 14.69 -3.69
CA LYS A 225 -6.03 14.60 -3.57
C LYS A 225 -5.57 13.15 -3.55
N ILE A 226 -4.42 12.86 -4.17
CA ILE A 226 -3.68 11.60 -3.97
C ILE A 226 -2.37 11.97 -3.31
N CYS A 227 -2.14 11.51 -2.09
CA CYS A 227 -0.99 11.89 -1.28
C CYS A 227 -0.11 10.69 -0.99
N PHE A 228 1.19 10.91 -0.84
CA PHE A 228 2.14 9.91 -0.38
C PHE A 228 2.90 10.38 0.85
N LEU A 229 3.11 9.47 1.80
CA LEU A 229 3.89 9.67 3.02
C LEU A 229 4.82 8.46 3.16
N ARG A 230 6.11 8.62 2.84
CA ARG A 230 7.06 7.50 2.92
C ARG A 230 7.24 7.07 4.37
N CYS A 231 7.01 5.79 4.66
CA CYS A 231 7.14 5.28 6.00
C CYS A 231 7.29 3.76 6.06
N ASP A 232 8.49 3.30 6.42
CA ASP A 232 8.90 1.90 6.24
C ASP A 232 8.83 1.09 7.52
N THR A 233 8.50 1.73 8.64
CA THR A 233 8.54 1.13 9.97
C THR A 233 7.29 1.47 10.75
N VAL A 234 6.95 0.62 11.73
CA VAL A 234 5.87 0.87 12.67
C VAL A 234 6.07 2.17 13.45
N SER A 235 7.30 2.41 13.92
CA SER A 235 7.64 3.60 14.71
C SER A 235 7.38 4.89 13.93
N CYS A 236 7.80 4.93 12.66
CA CYS A 236 7.48 6.04 11.76
C CYS A 236 5.97 6.15 11.54
N MET A 237 5.26 5.02 11.36
CA MET A 237 3.84 5.06 11.00
C MET A 237 3.04 5.72 12.13
N MET A 238 3.39 5.40 13.36
CA MET A 238 2.74 5.99 14.52
C MET A 238 3.16 7.44 14.77
N GLY A 239 4.46 7.72 14.78
CA GLY A 239 4.98 9.03 15.18
C GLY A 239 4.82 10.10 14.12
N GLU A 240 4.77 9.72 12.85
CA GLU A 240 4.76 10.66 11.74
C GLU A 240 3.44 10.59 10.97
N VAL A 241 3.02 9.40 10.54
CA VAL A 241 1.91 9.27 9.59
C VAL A 241 0.58 9.45 10.28
N LEU A 242 0.28 8.67 11.31
CA LEU A 242 -1.02 8.72 11.99
C LEU A 242 -1.25 10.09 12.64
N GLU A 243 -0.21 10.71 13.21
CA GLU A 243 -0.31 12.06 13.76
C GLU A 243 -0.62 13.10 12.68
N LYS A 244 0.14 13.11 11.57
CA LYS A 244 -0.04 14.11 10.50
C LYS A 244 -1.36 13.91 9.78
N VAL A 245 -1.70 12.67 9.42
CA VAL A 245 -2.97 12.34 8.78
C VAL A 245 -4.14 12.61 9.72
N GLY A 246 -3.99 12.40 11.03
CA GLY A 246 -5.03 12.77 12.00
C GLY A 246 -5.30 14.27 12.09
N LYS A 247 -4.34 15.12 11.70
CA LYS A 247 -4.50 16.59 11.69
C LYS A 247 -5.13 17.13 10.41
N VAL A 248 -4.90 16.47 9.27
CA VAL A 248 -5.30 17.00 7.95
C VAL A 248 -6.33 16.14 7.22
N GLY A 249 -6.41 14.86 7.56
CA GLY A 249 -7.36 13.92 7.02
C GLY A 249 -8.75 14.15 7.61
N LYS A 250 -9.75 13.78 6.82
CA LYS A 250 -11.17 13.84 7.20
C LYS A 250 -11.72 12.42 7.29
N ARG A 251 -12.86 12.25 7.96
CA ARG A 251 -13.60 10.98 8.03
C ARG A 251 -13.73 10.26 6.70
N ARG A 252 -14.10 11.03 5.67
CA ARG A 252 -14.38 10.54 4.32
C ARG A 252 -13.13 10.20 3.52
N ASP A 253 -11.95 10.56 4.01
CA ASP A 253 -10.70 10.28 3.31
C ASP A 253 -10.29 8.81 3.50
N TYR A 254 -9.29 8.36 2.76
CA TYR A 254 -8.77 7.00 2.84
C TYR A 254 -7.27 7.03 3.13
N LEU A 255 -6.80 6.14 4.00
CA LEU A 255 -5.39 5.92 4.28
C LEU A 255 -5.02 4.47 3.99
N VAL A 256 -4.34 4.25 2.86
CA VAL A 256 -3.81 2.95 2.42
C VAL A 256 -2.42 2.75 3.02
N LEU A 257 -2.26 1.66 3.76
CA LEU A 257 -1.05 1.33 4.51
C LEU A 257 -0.43 0.01 4.02
N ASN A 258 0.89 0.01 3.80
CA ASN A 258 1.68 -1.23 3.71
C ASN A 258 3.16 -0.94 3.93
N PHE A 259 3.78 -1.65 4.87
CA PHE A 259 5.20 -1.49 5.19
C PHE A 259 5.88 -2.85 5.44
N GLY A 260 5.24 -3.95 5.01
CA GLY A 260 5.65 -5.31 5.34
C GLY A 260 6.98 -5.74 4.72
N LEU A 261 7.44 -5.06 3.66
CA LEU A 261 8.58 -5.51 2.86
C LEU A 261 9.90 -5.57 3.64
N HIS A 262 10.15 -4.60 4.52
CA HIS A 262 11.45 -4.39 5.14
C HIS A 262 11.63 -5.12 6.48
N PHE A 263 10.64 -5.87 6.94
CA PHE A 263 10.74 -6.54 8.22
C PHE A 263 11.46 -7.88 8.17
N SER A 264 12.16 -8.13 9.27
CA SER A 264 12.75 -9.40 9.67
C SER A 264 11.87 -10.06 10.75
N ASP A 265 12.48 -10.92 11.57
CA ASP A 265 11.87 -11.76 12.60
C ASP A 265 10.97 -11.03 13.62
N SER A 266 11.13 -9.72 13.82
CA SER A 266 10.32 -8.91 14.75
C SER A 266 9.00 -8.41 14.16
N TYR A 267 8.67 -8.79 12.92
CA TYR A 267 7.50 -8.22 12.23
C TYR A 267 6.20 -8.44 13.00
N ARG A 268 6.02 -9.61 13.61
CA ARG A 268 4.80 -9.93 14.36
C ARG A 268 4.67 -9.00 15.55
N GLU A 269 5.68 -8.92 16.39
CA GLU A 269 5.66 -8.07 17.58
C GLU A 269 5.47 -6.61 17.19
N GLU A 270 6.14 -6.15 16.14
CA GLU A 270 6.00 -4.77 15.66
C GLU A 270 4.61 -4.51 15.10
N LEU A 271 3.99 -5.44 14.36
CA LEU A 271 2.64 -5.26 13.82
C LEU A 271 1.56 -5.39 14.90
N GLU A 272 1.75 -6.28 15.87
CA GLU A 272 0.89 -6.39 17.05
C GLU A 272 0.99 -5.14 17.93
N VAL A 273 2.19 -4.56 18.08
CA VAL A 273 2.37 -3.24 18.68
C VAL A 273 1.68 -2.17 17.84
N PHE A 274 1.89 -2.17 16.51
CA PHE A 274 1.25 -1.23 15.59
C PHE A 274 -0.26 -1.28 15.71
N ILE A 275 -0.89 -2.45 15.78
CA ILE A 275 -2.36 -2.55 15.83
C ILE A 275 -2.89 -2.43 17.24
N GLY A 276 -2.19 -2.93 18.25
CA GLY A 276 -2.49 -2.59 19.64
C GLY A 276 -2.46 -1.07 19.85
N GLN A 277 -1.61 -0.36 19.10
CA GLN A 277 -1.49 1.09 19.14
C GLN A 277 -2.22 1.85 18.03
N ALA A 278 -2.62 1.25 16.92
CA ALA A 278 -3.51 1.86 15.90
C ALA A 278 -4.97 1.64 16.30
N SER A 279 -5.20 0.67 17.18
CA SER A 279 -6.37 0.59 18.06
C SER A 279 -6.22 1.49 19.29
N PHE A 280 -5.24 2.41 19.34
CA PHE A 280 -5.11 3.31 20.49
C PHE A 280 -6.44 3.99 20.74
N PRO A 281 -6.76 4.29 22.00
CA PRO A 281 -7.85 5.19 22.33
C PRO A 281 -7.79 6.51 21.57
N SER A 282 -6.63 7.02 21.12
CA SER A 282 -6.57 8.25 20.30
C SER A 282 -6.98 8.03 18.84
N VAL A 283 -6.47 7.02 18.13
CA VAL A 283 -6.90 6.72 16.75
C VAL A 283 -8.34 6.22 16.76
N GLN A 284 -8.69 5.37 17.73
CA GLN A 284 -10.05 4.91 17.93
C GLN A 284 -10.96 6.05 18.40
N ALA A 285 -10.51 7.01 19.22
CA ALA A 285 -11.29 8.20 19.56
C ALA A 285 -11.45 9.12 18.35
N LEU A 286 -10.42 9.34 17.53
CA LEU A 286 -10.55 10.10 16.29
C LEU A 286 -11.49 9.38 15.31
N ARG A 287 -11.44 8.04 15.22
CA ARG A 287 -12.40 7.24 14.44
C ARG A 287 -13.81 7.31 15.01
N SER A 288 -13.96 7.27 16.34
CA SER A 288 -15.25 7.29 17.03
C SER A 288 -15.88 8.69 17.04
N ALA A 289 -15.04 9.73 17.09
CA ALA A 289 -15.42 11.12 16.86
C ALA A 289 -15.73 11.39 15.39
N GLY A 290 -15.40 10.46 14.49
CA GLY A 290 -15.63 10.60 13.07
C GLY A 290 -14.74 11.66 12.43
N GLU A 291 -13.50 11.77 12.86
CA GLU A 291 -12.53 12.75 12.37
C GLU A 291 -11.39 12.10 11.56
N PHE A 292 -11.22 10.77 11.66
CA PHE A 292 -10.09 10.06 11.05
C PHE A 292 -10.45 9.37 9.71
N PRO A 293 -9.52 9.35 8.71
CA PRO A 293 -9.72 8.61 7.46
C PRO A 293 -10.01 7.12 7.64
N HIS A 294 -10.67 6.51 6.66
CA HIS A 294 -10.80 5.06 6.58
C HIS A 294 -9.44 4.41 6.41
N LEU A 295 -9.03 3.59 7.37
CA LEU A 295 -7.83 2.78 7.28
C LEU A 295 -8.05 1.62 6.30
N ILE A 296 -7.10 1.42 5.41
CA ILE A 296 -7.08 0.30 4.46
C ILE A 296 -5.68 -0.31 4.53
N TRP A 297 -5.60 -1.63 4.68
CA TRP A 297 -4.33 -2.35 4.58
C TRP A 297 -4.15 -2.86 3.16
N LYS A 298 -2.93 -2.79 2.61
CA LYS A 298 -2.57 -3.49 1.38
C LYS A 298 -1.67 -4.65 1.73
N ASP A 299 -1.99 -5.85 1.23
CA ASP A 299 -1.12 -7.01 1.43
C ASP A 299 0.24 -6.79 0.79
N THR A 300 1.27 -7.31 1.43
CA THR A 300 2.65 -7.30 0.91
C THR A 300 2.68 -8.22 -0.30
N ALA A 301 3.15 -7.76 -1.46
CA ALA A 301 3.21 -8.63 -2.65
C ALA A 301 4.42 -9.59 -2.53
N PRO A 302 4.36 -10.79 -3.14
CA PRO A 302 5.50 -11.70 -3.21
C PRO A 302 6.69 -11.04 -3.93
N GLN A 303 7.91 -11.40 -3.49
CA GLN A 303 9.16 -10.89 -4.07
C GLN A 303 9.85 -11.88 -5.04
N HIS A 304 9.23 -13.00 -5.39
CA HIS A 304 9.70 -13.99 -6.39
C HIS A 304 11.22 -14.24 -6.53
N PHE A 305 12.01 -14.16 -5.46
CA PHE A 305 13.41 -14.57 -5.53
C PHE A 305 13.47 -16.08 -5.79
N LYS A 306 14.58 -16.57 -6.34
CA LYS A 306 14.82 -18.02 -6.49
C LYS A 306 15.11 -18.70 -5.14
N THR A 307 14.12 -18.67 -4.27
CA THR A 307 14.03 -19.36 -2.98
C THR A 307 12.69 -20.09 -2.93
N THR A 308 12.53 -21.02 -2.00
CA THR A 308 11.32 -21.85 -1.90
C THR A 308 10.03 -21.03 -1.85
N PHE A 309 10.05 -19.91 -1.12
CA PHE A 309 8.87 -19.06 -0.89
C PHE A 309 8.93 -17.70 -1.62
N GLY A 310 9.90 -17.49 -2.50
CA GLY A 310 10.06 -16.22 -3.22
C GLY A 310 10.57 -15.07 -2.36
N GLU A 311 11.14 -15.36 -1.18
CA GLU A 311 11.60 -14.36 -0.21
C GLU A 311 13.04 -13.89 -0.49
N TYR A 312 13.34 -12.67 -0.07
CA TYR A 312 14.69 -12.11 -0.13
C TYR A 312 15.69 -13.03 0.59
N PRO A 313 16.75 -13.51 -0.09
CA PRO A 313 17.70 -14.46 0.49
C PRO A 313 18.45 -13.89 1.72
N GLU A 314 18.65 -14.73 2.73
CA GLU A 314 19.34 -14.35 3.98
C GLU A 314 20.81 -13.95 3.78
N ASP A 315 21.46 -14.50 2.76
CA ASP A 315 22.85 -14.20 2.37
C ASP A 315 22.99 -12.84 1.68
N LYS A 316 21.87 -12.13 1.46
CA LYS A 316 21.80 -10.77 0.90
C LYS A 316 22.63 -10.58 -0.36
N PRO A 317 22.39 -11.40 -1.42
CA PRO A 317 23.12 -11.27 -2.65
C PRO A 317 22.92 -9.88 -3.26
N LYS A 318 23.87 -9.47 -4.09
CA LYS A 318 23.75 -8.24 -4.87
C LYS A 318 23.09 -8.55 -6.22
N PRO A 319 22.39 -7.57 -6.83
CA PRO A 319 21.91 -7.69 -8.21
C PRO A 319 23.04 -8.08 -9.20
N PRO A 320 22.70 -8.69 -10.35
CA PRO A 320 21.34 -9.05 -10.78
C PRO A 320 20.81 -10.27 -10.01
N PHE A 321 19.54 -10.23 -9.63
CA PHE A 321 18.86 -11.35 -9.01
C PHE A 321 18.25 -12.28 -10.07
N GLU A 322 17.99 -13.54 -9.71
CA GLU A 322 17.20 -14.47 -10.52
C GLU A 322 15.79 -14.56 -9.92
N CYS A 323 14.80 -14.06 -10.65
CA CYS A 323 13.40 -14.17 -10.24
C CYS A 323 12.78 -15.47 -10.76
N ALA A 324 11.88 -16.06 -9.99
CA ALA A 324 11.31 -17.37 -10.26
C ALA A 324 9.89 -17.50 -9.67
N PRO A 325 8.99 -18.31 -10.29
CA PRO A 325 7.74 -18.69 -9.65
C PRO A 325 8.01 -19.29 -8.26
N ILE A 326 7.14 -19.00 -7.29
CA ILE A 326 7.23 -19.58 -5.95
C ILE A 326 7.18 -21.10 -6.03
N GLY A 327 8.15 -21.76 -5.40
CA GLY A 327 8.35 -23.22 -5.43
C GLY A 327 9.39 -23.70 -6.45
N LYS A 328 9.86 -22.83 -7.35
CA LYS A 328 10.97 -23.15 -8.26
C LYS A 328 12.31 -23.03 -7.53
N GLY A 329 13.24 -23.95 -7.78
CA GLY A 329 14.55 -24.02 -7.10
C GLY A 329 14.69 -25.16 -6.09
N MET A 330 13.60 -25.87 -5.81
CA MET A 330 13.64 -27.14 -5.08
C MET A 330 14.12 -28.28 -6.02
N PRO A 331 14.67 -29.38 -5.47
CA PRO A 331 15.10 -30.53 -6.27
C PRO A 331 13.98 -31.01 -7.21
N PRO A 332 14.29 -31.56 -8.41
CA PRO A 332 13.31 -31.98 -9.41
C PRO A 332 12.21 -32.92 -8.90
N GLN A 333 12.44 -33.59 -7.77
CA GLN A 333 11.50 -34.49 -7.09
C GLN A 333 10.31 -33.75 -6.44
N VAL A 334 10.34 -32.41 -6.37
CA VAL A 334 9.39 -31.55 -5.65
C VAL A 334 8.71 -30.57 -6.63
N GLY A 335 8.40 -31.04 -7.85
CA GLY A 335 8.05 -30.29 -9.07
C GLY A 335 6.92 -29.24 -9.04
N ALA A 336 6.66 -28.65 -10.21
CA ALA A 336 5.86 -27.44 -10.50
C ALA A 336 4.36 -27.46 -10.10
N ASP A 337 3.91 -28.47 -9.37
CA ASP A 337 2.52 -28.73 -8.99
C ASP A 337 2.34 -28.63 -7.48
N LYS A 338 2.81 -27.53 -6.87
CA LYS A 338 2.74 -27.33 -5.41
C LYS A 338 1.57 -26.48 -4.98
N TRP A 339 1.20 -25.56 -5.84
CA TRP A 339 0.02 -24.75 -5.72
C TRP A 339 -0.44 -24.35 -7.11
N ARG A 340 -1.72 -24.01 -7.26
CA ARG A 340 -2.24 -23.37 -8.47
C ARG A 340 -3.21 -22.26 -8.11
N LEU A 341 -3.25 -21.21 -8.92
CA LEU A 341 -4.27 -20.17 -8.81
C LEU A 341 -5.53 -20.65 -9.54
N ARG A 342 -6.65 -20.73 -8.80
CA ARG A 342 -7.96 -21.07 -9.35
C ARG A 342 -8.56 -19.87 -10.10
N GLU A 343 -9.63 -20.11 -10.86
CA GLU A 343 -10.37 -19.07 -11.58
C GLU A 343 -10.99 -18.03 -10.64
N ASP A 344 -11.32 -18.41 -9.41
CA ASP A 344 -11.82 -17.52 -8.36
C ASP A 344 -10.70 -16.76 -7.61
N HIS A 345 -9.47 -16.81 -8.13
CA HIS A 345 -8.26 -16.20 -7.56
C HIS A 345 -7.85 -16.77 -6.19
N SER A 346 -8.44 -17.89 -5.74
CA SER A 346 -7.97 -18.60 -4.57
C SER A 346 -6.76 -19.48 -4.90
N VAL A 347 -5.87 -19.67 -3.92
CA VAL A 347 -4.71 -20.56 -4.05
C VAL A 347 -5.12 -21.96 -3.63
N GLU A 348 -5.06 -22.90 -4.56
CA GLU A 348 -5.19 -24.32 -4.25
C GLU A 348 -3.83 -24.90 -3.91
N LEU A 349 -3.72 -25.48 -2.72
CA LEU A 349 -2.52 -26.20 -2.30
C LEU A 349 -2.57 -27.62 -2.85
N LEU A 350 -1.49 -27.99 -3.54
CA LEU A 350 -1.23 -29.35 -3.99
C LEU A 350 -0.20 -30.04 -3.09
N SER A 351 0.47 -29.28 -2.21
CA SER A 351 1.46 -29.77 -1.28
C SER A 351 1.42 -29.02 0.07
N PRO A 352 1.37 -29.72 1.22
CA PRO A 352 1.23 -29.09 2.54
C PRO A 352 2.37 -28.14 2.91
N GLU A 353 3.58 -28.36 2.41
CA GLU A 353 4.75 -27.52 2.70
C GLU A 353 4.63 -26.09 2.12
N PHE A 354 3.66 -25.85 1.24
CA PHE A 354 3.33 -24.54 0.68
C PHE A 354 2.12 -23.88 1.33
N ALA A 355 1.65 -24.37 2.49
CA ALA A 355 0.52 -23.76 3.21
C ALA A 355 0.69 -22.25 3.41
N THR A 356 1.91 -21.80 3.73
CA THR A 356 2.25 -20.39 3.88
C THR A 356 1.94 -19.57 2.63
N VAL A 357 2.03 -20.13 1.41
CA VAL A 357 1.69 -19.41 0.16
C VAL A 357 0.20 -19.13 0.06
N ALA A 358 -0.65 -20.11 0.39
CA ALA A 358 -2.10 -19.91 0.41
C ALA A 358 -2.54 -18.96 1.53
N GLU A 359 -1.76 -18.86 2.61
CA GLU A 359 -1.97 -17.91 3.71
C GLU A 359 -1.48 -16.48 3.39
N GLY A 360 -0.96 -16.23 2.18
CA GLY A 360 -0.47 -14.91 1.79
C GLY A 360 1.02 -14.68 2.05
N GLY A 361 1.79 -15.72 2.32
CA GLY A 361 3.14 -15.59 2.87
C GLY A 361 3.10 -15.34 4.38
N TRP A 362 4.23 -15.54 5.07
CA TRP A 362 4.26 -15.40 6.53
C TRP A 362 3.91 -13.96 6.99
N ARG A 363 4.26 -12.95 6.17
CA ARG A 363 3.94 -11.54 6.43
C ARG A 363 2.42 -11.30 6.41
N ASN A 364 1.74 -11.70 5.35
CA ASN A 364 0.30 -11.45 5.26
C ASN A 364 -0.50 -12.38 6.17
N LYS A 365 -0.02 -13.59 6.48
CA LYS A 365 -0.63 -14.42 7.55
C LYS A 365 -0.74 -13.63 8.85
N ILE A 366 0.38 -13.03 9.29
CA ILE A 366 0.41 -12.19 10.49
C ILE A 366 -0.49 -10.96 10.31
N ALA A 367 -0.36 -10.24 9.20
CA ALA A 367 -1.07 -8.99 9.00
C ALA A 367 -2.58 -9.18 8.88
N ASN A 368 -3.04 -10.16 8.10
CA ASN A 368 -4.46 -10.41 7.86
C ASN A 368 -5.19 -10.81 9.14
N ASP A 369 -4.59 -11.65 9.99
CA ASP A 369 -5.14 -11.98 11.32
C ASP A 369 -5.38 -10.72 12.16
N VAL A 370 -4.43 -9.78 12.10
CA VAL A 370 -4.46 -8.55 12.88
C VAL A 370 -5.44 -7.54 12.29
N MET A 371 -5.46 -7.34 10.97
CA MET A 371 -6.37 -6.43 10.27
C MET A 371 -7.83 -6.89 10.38
N ALA A 372 -8.08 -8.20 10.27
CA ALA A 372 -9.41 -8.78 10.42
C ALA A 372 -9.99 -8.50 11.81
N LYS A 373 -9.20 -8.70 12.88
CA LYS A 373 -9.62 -8.36 14.26
C LYS A 373 -9.93 -6.87 14.44
N ALA A 374 -9.23 -6.00 13.72
CA ALA A 374 -9.42 -4.56 13.78
C ALA A 374 -10.53 -4.04 12.83
N GLY A 375 -11.17 -4.91 12.05
CA GLY A 375 -12.13 -4.53 11.02
C GLY A 375 -11.53 -3.62 9.95
N VAL A 376 -10.22 -3.75 9.68
CA VAL A 376 -9.53 -2.99 8.65
C VAL A 376 -9.64 -3.75 7.32
N PRO A 377 -10.26 -3.16 6.29
CA PRO A 377 -10.35 -3.79 4.97
C PRO A 377 -8.97 -3.95 4.33
N VAL A 378 -8.81 -5.05 3.60
CA VAL A 378 -7.55 -5.43 2.94
C VAL A 378 -7.69 -5.31 1.42
N VAL A 379 -6.68 -4.71 0.78
CA VAL A 379 -6.43 -4.83 -0.66
C VAL A 379 -5.65 -6.13 -0.87
N ALA A 380 -6.36 -7.19 -1.27
CA ALA A 380 -5.85 -8.56 -1.39
C ALA A 380 -4.93 -8.75 -2.61
N ALA A 381 -3.75 -8.13 -2.56
CA ALA A 381 -2.80 -8.09 -3.67
C ALA A 381 -2.01 -9.39 -3.87
N TRP A 382 -1.85 -10.22 -2.83
CA TRP A 382 -0.95 -11.38 -2.85
C TRP A 382 -1.28 -12.38 -3.96
N ASN A 383 -2.48 -12.98 -3.93
CA ASN A 383 -2.87 -14.04 -4.87
C ASN A 383 -2.76 -13.58 -6.33
N GLU A 384 -3.19 -12.34 -6.58
CA GLU A 384 -3.24 -11.73 -7.91
C GLU A 384 -1.85 -11.45 -8.49
N THR A 385 -0.83 -11.38 -7.64
CA THR A 385 0.55 -11.10 -8.04
C THR A 385 1.46 -12.32 -8.02
N LEU A 386 1.03 -13.45 -7.44
CA LEU A 386 1.74 -14.73 -7.51
C LEU A 386 2.16 -15.18 -8.93
N PRO A 387 1.33 -15.02 -10.00
CA PRO A 387 1.74 -15.42 -11.34
C PRO A 387 2.70 -14.43 -12.00
N LEU A 388 2.94 -13.26 -11.40
CA LEU A 388 3.66 -12.14 -12.02
C LEU A 388 5.18 -12.13 -11.69
N TRP A 389 5.77 -13.30 -11.49
CA TRP A 389 7.18 -13.47 -11.13
C TRP A 389 8.17 -12.94 -12.16
N ASP A 390 7.73 -12.75 -13.41
CA ASP A 390 8.52 -12.26 -14.53
C ASP A 390 8.17 -10.82 -14.94
N TYR A 391 7.44 -10.11 -14.08
CA TYR A 391 7.08 -8.70 -14.19
C TYR A 391 7.84 -7.83 -13.19
N HIS A 392 8.99 -8.28 -12.71
CA HIS A 392 9.86 -7.43 -11.91
C HIS A 392 10.69 -6.48 -12.76
N ARG A 393 11.13 -5.36 -12.17
CA ARG A 393 11.86 -4.34 -12.93
C ARG A 393 13.36 -4.56 -12.88
N ASP A 394 14.05 -3.93 -13.81
CA ASP A 394 15.47 -3.65 -13.71
C ASP A 394 15.64 -2.32 -12.98
N ASN A 395 16.46 -2.30 -11.92
CA ASN A 395 16.72 -1.11 -11.11
C ASN A 395 18.02 -0.37 -11.50
N GLY A 396 18.64 -0.75 -12.61
CA GLY A 396 19.90 -0.23 -13.15
C GLY A 396 21.15 -0.93 -12.65
N ALA A 397 21.03 -1.72 -11.58
CA ALA A 397 22.03 -2.70 -11.18
C ALA A 397 21.69 -4.11 -11.73
N GLY A 398 20.64 -4.24 -12.54
CA GLY A 398 20.12 -5.48 -13.07
C GLY A 398 18.70 -5.79 -12.57
N LEU A 399 18.24 -7.00 -12.91
CA LEU A 399 16.94 -7.51 -12.47
C LEU A 399 16.86 -7.51 -10.95
N GLU A 400 15.82 -6.89 -10.40
CA GLU A 400 15.42 -7.05 -9.02
C GLU A 400 14.10 -7.82 -8.93
N CYS A 401 13.80 -8.47 -7.80
CA CYS A 401 12.61 -9.32 -7.67
C CYS A 401 11.59 -8.77 -6.67
N THR A 402 11.83 -7.60 -6.08
CA THR A 402 10.95 -7.02 -5.06
C THR A 402 9.91 -6.06 -5.64
N HIS A 403 10.31 -5.19 -6.55
CA HIS A 403 9.45 -4.22 -7.20
C HIS A 403 8.99 -4.75 -8.53
N PHE A 404 7.88 -4.21 -8.98
CA PHE A 404 7.30 -4.62 -10.24
C PHE A 404 7.59 -3.55 -11.29
N CYS A 405 7.77 -4.00 -12.53
CA CYS A 405 7.82 -3.11 -13.67
C CYS A 405 6.45 -2.47 -13.89
N VAL A 406 6.39 -1.32 -14.56
CA VAL A 406 5.13 -0.67 -14.92
C VAL A 406 4.95 -0.65 -16.44
N PRO A 407 3.74 -0.97 -16.95
CA PRO A 407 2.57 -1.36 -16.19
C PRO A 407 2.54 -2.87 -15.84
N SER A 408 2.24 -3.23 -14.59
CA SER A 408 1.98 -4.62 -14.16
C SER A 408 1.20 -4.72 -12.83
N ALA A 409 1.77 -5.33 -11.79
CA ALA A 409 1.19 -5.48 -10.45
C ALA A 409 0.73 -4.14 -9.83
N PRO A 410 1.45 -3.01 -9.94
CA PRO A 410 1.00 -1.75 -9.34
C PRO A 410 -0.35 -1.29 -9.90
N GLN A 411 -0.59 -1.50 -11.19
CA GLN A 411 -1.86 -1.20 -11.87
C GLN A 411 -2.97 -2.13 -11.38
N LEU A 412 -2.70 -3.43 -11.26
CA LEU A 412 -3.62 -4.38 -10.65
C LEU A 412 -4.02 -3.97 -9.22
N TRP A 413 -3.09 -3.44 -8.42
CA TRP A 413 -3.42 -2.96 -7.08
C TRP A 413 -4.41 -1.78 -7.09
N VAL A 414 -4.36 -0.89 -8.09
CA VAL A 414 -5.33 0.22 -8.25
C VAL A 414 -6.73 -0.33 -8.49
N TYR A 415 -6.83 -1.37 -9.31
CA TYR A 415 -8.09 -2.07 -9.55
C TYR A 415 -8.65 -2.71 -8.28
N LEU A 416 -7.80 -3.44 -7.55
CA LEU A 416 -8.19 -4.09 -6.29
C LEU A 416 -8.58 -3.08 -5.21
N LEU A 417 -7.86 -1.96 -5.09
CA LEU A 417 -8.25 -0.86 -4.20
C LEU A 417 -9.62 -0.31 -4.55
N THR A 418 -9.94 -0.18 -5.84
CA THR A 418 -11.27 0.29 -6.23
C THR A 418 -12.37 -0.68 -5.79
N LYS A 419 -12.14 -2.00 -5.87
CA LYS A 419 -13.07 -3.00 -5.28
C LYS A 419 -13.19 -2.80 -3.77
N THR A 420 -12.08 -2.61 -3.05
CA THR A 420 -12.09 -2.36 -1.61
C THR A 420 -12.84 -1.08 -1.24
N LEU A 421 -12.63 0.02 -1.98
CA LEU A 421 -13.32 1.31 -1.76
C LEU A 421 -14.83 1.19 -1.97
N ARG A 422 -15.28 0.41 -2.98
CA ARG A 422 -16.70 0.12 -3.19
C ARG A 422 -17.30 -0.66 -2.04
N ALA A 423 -16.58 -1.64 -1.51
CA ALA A 423 -17.05 -2.41 -0.35
C ALA A 423 -17.18 -1.53 0.90
N ILE A 424 -16.23 -0.61 1.14
CA ILE A 424 -16.32 0.38 2.22
C ILE A 424 -17.55 1.27 2.04
N ALA A 425 -17.71 1.85 0.85
CA ALA A 425 -18.84 2.74 0.55
C ALA A 425 -20.20 2.03 0.68
N ALA A 426 -20.29 0.75 0.31
CA ALA A 426 -21.50 -0.05 0.44
C ALA A 426 -21.83 -0.41 1.90
N ALA A 427 -20.82 -0.46 2.78
CA ALA A 427 -21.00 -0.73 4.21
C ALA A 427 -21.33 0.54 5.03
N GLU A 428 -21.15 1.73 4.46
CA GLU A 428 -21.51 2.99 5.13
C GLU A 428 -23.04 3.13 5.23
N PRO A 429 -23.59 3.50 6.41
CA PRO A 429 -25.01 3.81 6.53
C PRO A 429 -25.41 4.92 5.57
N ALA A 430 -26.56 4.76 4.90
CA ALA A 430 -27.12 5.79 4.04
C ALA A 430 -27.23 7.13 4.81
N GLY A 431 -26.48 8.15 4.36
CA GLY A 431 -26.44 9.48 4.99
C GLY A 431 -25.18 9.79 5.81
N ALA A 432 -24.27 8.83 6.03
CA ALA A 432 -22.99 9.10 6.71
C ALA A 432 -22.00 9.93 5.86
N SER A 433 -22.29 10.10 4.57
CA SER A 433 -21.41 10.71 3.57
C SER A 433 -21.70 12.19 3.26
N ALA A 434 -22.64 12.81 3.97
CA ALA A 434 -23.08 14.19 3.72
C ALA A 434 -22.23 15.23 4.46
#